data_AF-A0A8J6I7I3-F1
#
_entry.id   AF-A0A8J6I7I3-F1
#
_cell.length_a   1.000
_cell.length_b   1.000
_cell.length_c   1.000
_cell.angle_alpha   90.00
_cell.angle_beta   90.00
_cell.angle_gamma   90.00
#
_symmetry.space_group_name_H-M   'P 1'
#
loop_
_entity.id
_entity.type
_entity.pdbx_description
1 polymer ?
#
loop_
_entity_poly.entity_id
_entity_poly.type
_entity_poly.pdbx_seq_one_letter_code
_entity_poly.pdbx_strand_id
1 'polypeptide(L)'
;MCTLLLGADVKVRIRAWDGSEAGPAGAMCLDVRSRQAVRRLLHQLNQLGLGRAYVAGEIDVDSDLFEILEQFEAVVIPTRSSSQLSFIDSYVFPDSDLSPIGSTVSVLENSGFEVRDDEALRERYPRTLRAWAHNLDEHWDEAVALVGEGRARVWRLYITASALSFEQGNIGLHQVLAVRPGLDGHSGMPPMRQDWLGVR
;
A
#
# COMPACT_ATOMS: atom_id res chain seq x y z
N MET A 1 -33.65 -1.82 -0.61
CA MET A 1 -33.62 -2.95 -1.57
C MET A 1 -32.17 -3.42 -1.73
N CYS A 2 -31.54 -3.86 -0.62
CA CYS A 2 -30.12 -4.27 -0.56
C CYS A 2 -29.93 -5.71 -0.06
N THR A 3 -31.02 -6.43 0.21
CA THR A 3 -31.00 -7.74 0.89
C THR A 3 -30.54 -8.91 -0.01
N LEU A 4 -30.19 -8.68 -1.28
CA LEU A 4 -30.13 -9.77 -2.27
C LEU A 4 -28.88 -9.79 -3.18
N LEU A 5 -27.75 -9.20 -2.78
CA LEU A 5 -26.56 -9.16 -3.65
C LEU A 5 -25.24 -9.62 -3.03
N LEU A 6 -25.20 -10.07 -1.78
CA LEU A 6 -23.95 -10.48 -1.15
C LEU A 6 -23.95 -11.99 -0.91
N GLY A 7 -23.12 -12.70 -1.68
CA GLY A 7 -22.77 -14.09 -1.42
C GLY A 7 -22.21 -14.23 -0.01
N ALA A 8 -22.49 -15.38 0.60
CA ALA A 8 -22.20 -15.66 2.00
C ALA A 8 -20.68 -15.70 2.28
N ASP A 9 -20.08 -14.54 2.61
CA ASP A 9 -19.05 -14.37 3.66
C ASP A 9 -18.66 -12.88 3.87
N VAL A 10 -19.58 -11.94 3.70
CA VAL A 10 -19.24 -10.52 3.85
C VAL A 10 -19.20 -10.15 5.33
N LYS A 11 -17.97 -10.00 5.85
CA LYS A 11 -17.68 -9.58 7.24
C LYS A 11 -17.93 -8.09 7.51
N VAL A 12 -18.38 -7.36 6.49
CA VAL A 12 -18.61 -5.91 6.49
C VAL A 12 -20.10 -5.62 6.33
N ARG A 13 -20.60 -4.64 7.08
CA ARG A 13 -21.94 -4.08 6.92
C ARG A 13 -21.90 -3.00 5.85
N ILE A 14 -22.92 -2.91 5.01
CA ILE A 14 -23.05 -1.86 3.99
C ILE A 14 -24.25 -0.99 4.33
N ARG A 15 -24.06 0.33 4.38
CA ARG A 15 -25.14 1.32 4.42
C ARG A 15 -25.22 2.02 3.07
N ALA A 16 -26.37 1.96 2.43
CA ALA A 16 -26.61 2.60 1.14
C ALA A 16 -27.11 4.05 1.30
N TRP A 17 -27.03 4.81 0.21
CA TRP A 17 -27.41 6.23 0.14
C TRP A 17 -28.88 6.50 0.49
N ASP A 18 -29.75 5.48 0.42
CA ASP A 18 -31.16 5.55 0.79
C ASP A 18 -31.41 5.20 2.27
N GLY A 19 -30.35 5.02 3.05
CA GLY A 19 -30.39 4.62 4.46
C GLY A 19 -30.62 3.12 4.66
N SER A 20 -30.77 2.33 3.58
CA SER A 20 -30.90 0.88 3.73
C SER A 20 -29.57 0.22 4.08
N GLU A 21 -29.62 -0.84 4.89
CA GLU A 21 -28.43 -1.52 5.38
C GLU A 21 -28.48 -3.03 5.09
N ALA A 22 -27.32 -3.65 4.90
CA ALA A 22 -27.17 -5.09 4.72
C ALA A 22 -25.86 -5.58 5.36
N GLY A 23 -25.87 -6.79 5.93
CA GLY A 23 -24.69 -7.41 6.56
C GLY A 23 -24.87 -7.66 8.07
N PRO A 24 -23.83 -8.20 8.73
CA PRO A 24 -23.91 -8.60 10.13
C PRO A 24 -24.08 -7.39 11.07
N ALA A 25 -24.92 -7.53 12.09
CA ALA A 25 -25.00 -6.53 13.15
C ALA A 25 -23.68 -6.50 13.95
N GLY A 26 -23.13 -5.30 14.17
CA GLY A 26 -21.84 -5.12 14.85
C GLY A 26 -20.61 -5.26 13.95
N ALA A 27 -20.79 -5.63 12.68
CA ALA A 27 -19.74 -5.51 11.68
C ALA A 27 -19.47 -4.03 11.35
N MET A 28 -18.23 -3.76 10.98
CA MET A 28 -17.74 -2.50 10.45
C MET A 28 -18.57 -2.05 9.24
N CYS A 29 -18.91 -0.76 9.16
CA CYS A 29 -19.82 -0.23 8.15
C CYS A 29 -19.07 0.46 7.00
N LEU A 30 -19.38 0.06 5.76
CA LEU A 30 -19.02 0.73 4.53
C LEU A 30 -20.21 1.59 4.06
N ASP A 31 -20.02 2.91 4.02
CA ASP A 31 -21.06 3.86 3.65
C ASP A 31 -20.98 4.16 2.16
N VAL A 32 -22.02 3.74 1.44
CA VAL A 32 -22.14 3.91 -0.01
C VAL A 32 -23.03 5.11 -0.29
N ARG A 33 -22.40 6.24 -0.62
CA ARG A 33 -23.05 7.56 -0.68
C ARG A 33 -23.78 7.84 -2.00
N SER A 34 -23.66 6.98 -3.00
CA SER A 34 -24.25 7.20 -4.32
C SER A 34 -24.77 5.92 -4.99
N ARG A 35 -25.86 6.04 -5.75
CA ARG A 35 -26.34 4.99 -6.68
C ARG A 35 -25.28 4.57 -7.70
N GLN A 36 -24.47 5.52 -8.16
CA GLN A 36 -23.42 5.23 -9.14
C GLN A 36 -22.33 4.34 -8.54
N ALA A 37 -22.05 4.51 -7.24
CA ALA A 37 -21.10 3.70 -6.50
C ALA A 37 -21.50 2.22 -6.51
N VAL A 38 -22.77 1.91 -6.23
CA VAL A 38 -23.27 0.52 -6.27
C VAL A 38 -23.16 -0.09 -7.67
N ARG A 39 -23.49 0.67 -8.73
CA ARG A 39 -23.28 0.18 -10.10
C ARG A 39 -21.81 -0.10 -10.41
N ARG A 40 -20.88 0.76 -9.98
CA ARG A 40 -19.45 0.54 -10.19
C ARG A 40 -18.94 -0.65 -9.38
N LEU A 41 -19.34 -0.78 -8.12
CA LEU A 41 -19.02 -1.93 -7.29
C LEU A 41 -19.48 -3.23 -7.98
N LEU A 42 -20.72 -3.28 -8.49
CA LEU A 42 -21.23 -4.48 -9.17
C LEU A 42 -20.54 -4.81 -10.51
N HIS A 43 -19.87 -3.84 -11.16
CA HIS A 43 -19.26 -4.03 -12.48
C HIS A 43 -17.72 -4.00 -12.50
N GLN A 44 -17.06 -3.45 -11.48
CA GLN A 44 -15.61 -3.24 -11.38
C GLN A 44 -15.13 -3.47 -9.94
N LEU A 45 -15.41 -4.66 -9.39
CA LEU A 45 -14.92 -5.13 -8.07
C LEU A 45 -13.42 -5.50 -8.10
N ASN A 46 -12.59 -4.65 -8.71
CA ASN A 46 -11.13 -4.75 -8.62
C ASN A 46 -10.58 -3.58 -7.79
N GLN A 47 -9.30 -3.68 -7.40
CA GLN A 47 -8.64 -2.69 -6.55
C GLN A 47 -8.80 -1.26 -7.05
N LEU A 48 -8.63 -1.06 -8.36
CA LEU A 48 -8.72 0.25 -8.98
C LEU A 48 -10.14 0.82 -8.92
N GLY A 49 -11.16 -0.01 -9.12
CA GLY A 49 -12.57 0.40 -9.01
C GLY A 49 -12.94 0.84 -7.59
N LEU A 50 -12.50 0.08 -6.59
CA LEU A 50 -12.69 0.42 -5.17
C LEU A 50 -11.95 1.72 -4.81
N GLY A 51 -10.67 1.84 -5.20
CA GLY A 51 -9.89 3.04 -4.96
C GLY A 51 -10.49 4.29 -5.61
N ARG A 52 -11.00 4.17 -6.85
CA ARG A 52 -11.70 5.26 -7.54
C ARG A 52 -12.96 5.70 -6.82
N ALA A 53 -13.79 4.76 -6.37
CA ALA A 53 -15.01 5.07 -5.63
C ALA A 53 -14.67 5.78 -4.30
N TYR A 54 -13.63 5.33 -3.60
CA TYR A 54 -13.18 5.97 -2.36
C TYR A 54 -12.69 7.40 -2.61
N VAL A 55 -11.81 7.60 -3.59
CA VAL A 55 -11.25 8.91 -3.95
C VAL A 55 -12.33 9.89 -4.40
N ALA A 56 -13.37 9.41 -5.08
CA ALA A 56 -14.51 10.21 -5.50
C ALA A 56 -15.49 10.55 -4.36
N GLY A 57 -15.28 10.01 -3.14
CA GLY A 57 -16.20 10.16 -2.01
C GLY A 57 -17.52 9.38 -2.19
N GLU A 58 -17.55 8.45 -3.14
CA GLU A 58 -18.71 7.62 -3.46
C GLU A 58 -18.91 6.49 -2.45
N ILE A 59 -17.80 6.02 -1.88
CA ILE A 59 -17.76 5.17 -0.70
C ILE A 59 -16.93 5.85 0.37
N ASP A 60 -17.33 5.68 1.62
CA ASP A 60 -16.56 6.11 2.76
C ASP A 60 -16.62 5.07 3.87
N VAL A 61 -15.73 5.23 4.84
CA VAL A 61 -15.53 4.28 5.91
C VAL A 61 -15.72 5.02 7.23
N ASP A 62 -16.74 4.66 7.99
CA ASP A 62 -17.01 5.24 9.32
C ASP A 62 -15.96 4.79 10.37
N SER A 63 -15.13 3.80 10.04
CA SER A 63 -14.14 3.14 10.91
C SER A 63 -12.68 3.38 10.50
N ASP A 64 -11.74 2.73 11.19
CA ASP A 64 -10.33 2.75 10.81
C ASP A 64 -10.15 2.10 9.41
N LEU A 65 -9.51 2.84 8.50
CA LEU A 65 -9.23 2.37 7.15
C LEU A 65 -8.31 1.13 7.17
N PHE A 66 -7.43 1.00 8.16
CA PHE A 66 -6.61 -0.20 8.36
C PHE A 66 -7.48 -1.44 8.58
N GLU A 67 -8.44 -1.36 9.49
CA GLU A 67 -9.34 -2.48 9.81
C GLU A 67 -10.14 -2.91 8.58
N ILE A 68 -10.66 -1.95 7.80
CA ILE A 68 -11.36 -2.26 6.54
C ILE A 68 -10.44 -2.99 5.59
N LEU A 69 -9.26 -2.43 5.29
CA LEU A 69 -8.40 -2.99 4.26
C LEU A 69 -7.84 -4.37 4.63
N GLU A 70 -7.65 -4.66 5.92
CA GLU A 70 -7.30 -6.00 6.41
C GLU A 70 -8.37 -7.06 6.08
N GLN A 71 -9.64 -6.67 6.00
CA GLN A 71 -10.73 -7.58 5.65
C GLN A 71 -10.87 -7.81 4.13
N PHE A 72 -10.31 -6.91 3.32
CA PHE A 72 -10.29 -7.04 1.87
C PHE A 72 -8.92 -7.52 1.40
N GLU A 73 -8.68 -8.84 1.50
CA GLU A 73 -7.49 -9.53 0.93
C GLU A 73 -7.19 -9.11 -0.52
N ALA A 74 -8.24 -8.73 -1.26
CA ALA A 74 -8.15 -8.27 -2.64
C ALA A 74 -7.59 -6.85 -2.84
N VAL A 75 -7.34 -6.03 -1.81
CA VAL A 75 -6.75 -4.66 -1.92
C VAL A 75 -5.24 -4.65 -1.68
N VAL A 76 -4.68 -5.78 -1.30
CA VAL A 76 -3.25 -6.01 -1.15
C VAL A 76 -2.54 -5.77 -2.48
N ILE A 77 -1.61 -4.81 -2.51
CA ILE A 77 -0.88 -4.38 -3.72
C ILE A 77 -0.28 -5.63 -4.40
N PRO A 78 -0.77 -6.05 -5.59
CA PRO A 78 -0.29 -7.27 -6.22
C PRO A 78 1.11 -7.00 -6.77
N THR A 79 2.09 -7.76 -6.31
CA THR A 79 3.49 -7.68 -6.79
C THR A 79 3.76 -8.46 -8.07
N ARG A 80 2.71 -8.84 -8.82
CA ARG A 80 2.89 -9.49 -10.12
C ARG A 80 2.10 -8.77 -11.18
N SER A 81 2.84 -8.30 -12.20
CA SER A 81 2.41 -7.94 -13.55
C SER A 81 1.01 -8.46 -13.87
N SER A 82 -0.01 -7.70 -13.49
CA SER A 82 -1.36 -7.92 -13.93
C SER A 82 -1.58 -6.96 -15.09
N SER A 83 -2.17 -7.43 -16.18
CA SER A 83 -2.46 -6.65 -17.39
C SER A 83 -3.51 -5.53 -17.19
N GLN A 84 -3.76 -5.13 -15.94
CA GLN A 84 -4.65 -4.05 -15.54
C GLN A 84 -3.84 -3.03 -14.71
N LEU A 85 -4.00 -1.74 -15.01
CA LEU A 85 -3.42 -0.65 -14.23
C LEU A 85 -3.87 -0.78 -12.76
N SER A 86 -2.92 -0.74 -11.84
CA SER A 86 -3.23 -0.72 -10.41
C SER A 86 -3.66 0.69 -9.96
N PHE A 87 -4.17 0.79 -8.73
CA PHE A 87 -4.43 2.09 -8.11
C PHE A 87 -3.16 2.96 -8.04
N ILE A 88 -2.02 2.35 -7.73
CA ILE A 88 -0.74 3.05 -7.59
C ILE A 88 -0.28 3.62 -8.93
N ASP A 89 -0.35 2.82 -10.00
CA ASP A 89 0.01 3.26 -11.36
C ASP A 89 -0.87 4.42 -11.84
N SER A 90 -2.14 4.43 -11.41
CA SER A 90 -3.13 5.42 -11.83
C SER A 90 -3.07 6.74 -11.05
N TYR A 91 -2.66 6.71 -9.77
CA TYR A 91 -2.85 7.84 -8.85
C TYR A 91 -1.60 8.31 -8.11
N VAL A 92 -0.58 7.47 -7.95
CA VAL A 92 0.54 7.77 -7.04
C VAL A 92 1.86 7.83 -7.81
N PHE A 93 2.26 6.72 -8.44
CA PHE A 93 3.52 6.61 -9.15
C PHE A 93 3.29 5.98 -10.53
N PRO A 94 3.06 6.82 -11.56
CA PRO A 94 3.07 6.34 -12.93
C PRO A 94 4.42 5.70 -13.24
N ASP A 95 4.41 4.52 -13.86
CA ASP A 95 5.61 3.78 -14.27
C ASP A 95 6.49 3.25 -13.11
N SER A 96 5.97 3.18 -11.88
CA SER A 96 6.71 2.54 -10.79
C SER A 96 6.77 1.03 -10.97
N ASP A 97 7.97 0.47 -10.85
CA ASP A 97 8.17 -0.97 -10.74
C ASP A 97 8.99 -1.29 -9.48
N LEU A 98 8.54 -2.30 -8.75
CA LEU A 98 9.26 -2.81 -7.58
C LEU A 98 10.24 -3.87 -8.07
N SER A 99 11.50 -3.46 -8.21
CA SER A 99 12.57 -4.37 -8.61
C SER A 99 12.85 -5.43 -7.53
N PRO A 100 12.82 -6.73 -7.86
CA PRO A 100 13.28 -7.77 -6.95
C PRO A 100 14.74 -7.55 -6.57
N ILE A 101 15.09 -7.81 -5.31
CA ILE A 101 16.47 -7.62 -4.82
C ILE A 101 17.50 -8.39 -5.67
N GLY A 102 17.18 -9.60 -6.13
CA GLY A 102 18.07 -10.40 -6.98
C GLY A 102 18.38 -9.74 -8.33
N SER A 103 17.42 -9.02 -8.92
CA SER A 103 17.62 -8.25 -10.15
C SER A 103 18.55 -7.06 -9.90
N THR A 104 18.35 -6.34 -8.79
CA THR A 104 19.22 -5.22 -8.38
C THR A 104 20.66 -5.69 -8.16
N VAL A 105 20.86 -6.79 -7.43
CA VAL A 105 22.20 -7.39 -7.19
C VAL A 105 22.85 -7.79 -8.50
N SER A 106 22.10 -8.45 -9.39
CA SER A 106 22.63 -8.86 -10.70
C SER A 106 23.10 -7.66 -11.54
N VAL A 107 22.35 -6.55 -11.52
CA VAL A 107 22.75 -5.33 -12.24
C VAL A 107 24.01 -4.71 -11.65
N LEU A 108 24.14 -4.67 -10.31
CA LEU A 108 25.33 -4.18 -9.62
C LEU A 108 26.56 -5.01 -9.99
N GLU A 109 26.48 -6.34 -9.89
CA GLU A 109 27.59 -7.25 -10.19
C GLU A 109 28.02 -7.16 -11.66
N ASN A 110 27.06 -7.18 -12.59
CA ASN A 110 27.34 -7.02 -14.02
C ASN A 110 27.95 -5.65 -14.37
N SER A 111 27.79 -4.65 -13.50
CA SER A 111 28.37 -3.32 -13.64
C SER A 111 29.77 -3.19 -12.98
N GLY A 112 30.31 -4.30 -12.49
CA GLY A 112 31.63 -4.39 -11.85
C GLY A 112 31.65 -3.90 -10.40
N PHE A 113 30.50 -3.90 -9.73
CA PHE A 113 30.44 -3.73 -8.27
C PHE A 113 30.47 -5.08 -7.58
N GLU A 114 31.06 -5.11 -6.40
CA GLU A 114 30.97 -6.19 -5.43
C GLU A 114 29.92 -5.81 -4.37
N VAL A 115 28.89 -6.63 -4.20
CA VAL A 115 27.91 -6.45 -3.13
C VAL A 115 28.54 -6.92 -1.82
N ARG A 116 28.54 -6.04 -0.82
CA ARG A 116 29.17 -6.27 0.49
C ARG A 116 28.15 -6.62 1.56
N ASP A 117 26.93 -6.12 1.44
CA ASP A 117 25.85 -6.35 2.40
C ASP A 117 24.48 -6.04 1.78
N ASP A 118 23.46 -6.74 2.26
CA ASP A 118 22.04 -6.43 2.04
C ASP A 118 21.33 -6.47 3.40
N GLU A 119 20.65 -5.39 3.76
CA GLU A 119 19.80 -5.33 4.94
C GLU A 119 18.34 -5.16 4.54
N ALA A 120 17.53 -6.17 4.83
CA ALA A 120 16.08 -6.09 4.73
C ALA A 120 15.53 -5.26 5.90
N LEU A 121 14.85 -4.16 5.57
CA LEU A 121 14.24 -3.22 6.51
C LEU A 121 12.71 -3.30 6.50
N ARG A 122 12.15 -4.37 5.92
CA ARG A 122 10.72 -4.55 5.68
C ARG A 122 9.89 -4.33 6.94
N GLU A 123 10.24 -4.95 8.05
CA GLU A 123 9.49 -4.88 9.32
C GLU A 123 9.56 -3.49 9.97
N ARG A 124 10.52 -2.65 9.57
CA ARG A 124 10.64 -1.29 10.09
C ARG A 124 9.71 -0.32 9.38
N TYR A 125 9.46 -0.55 8.10
CA TYR A 125 8.74 0.39 7.25
C TYR A 125 7.25 0.56 7.59
N PRO A 126 6.49 -0.49 8.00
CA PRO A 126 5.13 -0.35 8.51
C PRO A 126 5.01 0.67 9.63
N ARG A 127 5.99 0.73 10.53
CA ARG A 127 5.99 1.70 11.64
C ARG A 127 6.04 3.14 11.14
N THR A 128 6.81 3.37 10.08
CA THR A 128 6.90 4.68 9.42
C THR A 128 5.58 5.04 8.75
N LEU A 129 5.01 4.12 7.98
CA LEU A 129 3.77 4.34 7.26
C LEU A 129 2.57 4.51 8.20
N ARG A 130 2.49 3.76 9.30
CA ARG A 130 1.47 3.95 10.34
C ARG A 130 1.59 5.32 11.02
N ALA A 131 2.82 5.78 11.32
CA ALA A 131 3.02 7.12 11.85
C ALA A 131 2.59 8.21 10.85
N TRP A 132 2.86 8.03 9.56
CA TRP A 132 2.41 8.97 8.52
C TRP A 132 0.90 8.97 8.35
N ALA A 133 0.26 7.79 8.35
CA ALA A 133 -1.19 7.68 8.28
C ALA A 133 -1.86 8.37 9.48
N HIS A 134 -1.34 8.12 10.69
CA HIS A 134 -1.83 8.78 11.90
C HIS A 134 -1.71 10.31 11.81
N ASN A 135 -0.55 10.82 11.41
CA ASN A 135 -0.35 12.27 11.27
C ASN A 135 -1.28 12.89 10.23
N LEU A 136 -1.50 12.20 9.10
CA LEU A 136 -2.42 12.65 8.05
C LEU A 136 -3.87 12.69 8.57
N ASP A 137 -4.29 11.67 9.32
CA ASP A 137 -5.63 11.59 9.88
C ASP A 137 -5.85 12.67 10.97
N GLU A 138 -4.84 12.92 11.83
CA GLU A 138 -4.91 13.99 12.84
C GLU A 138 -5.01 15.39 12.22
N HIS A 139 -4.43 15.59 11.04
CA HIS A 139 -4.39 16.89 10.35
C HIS A 139 -5.23 16.89 9.07
N TRP A 140 -6.30 16.08 9.05
CA TRP A 140 -7.10 15.85 7.85
C TRP A 140 -7.65 17.13 7.23
N ASP A 141 -8.25 18.01 8.03
CA ASP A 141 -8.86 19.26 7.54
C ASP A 141 -7.81 20.18 6.90
N GLU A 142 -6.61 20.24 7.46
CA GLU A 142 -5.48 21.01 6.91
C GLU A 142 -4.99 20.40 5.60
N ALA A 143 -4.83 19.07 5.55
CA ALA A 143 -4.44 18.37 4.34
C ALA A 143 -5.46 18.57 3.21
N VAL A 144 -6.76 18.46 3.52
CA VAL A 144 -7.85 18.72 2.56
C VAL A 144 -7.84 20.17 2.08
N ALA A 145 -7.63 21.14 2.98
CA ALA A 145 -7.52 22.55 2.60
C ALA A 145 -6.33 22.81 1.67
N LEU A 146 -5.21 22.10 1.88
CA LEU A 146 -3.98 22.27 1.10
C LEU A 146 -4.05 21.64 -0.29
N VAL A 147 -4.58 20.40 -0.39
CA VAL A 147 -4.48 19.60 -1.63
C VAL A 147 -5.81 19.19 -2.25
N GLY A 148 -6.93 19.46 -1.57
CA GLY A 148 -8.27 19.02 -1.93
C GLY A 148 -8.56 17.58 -1.47
N GLU A 149 -9.83 17.31 -1.17
CA GLU A 149 -10.27 16.04 -0.55
C GLU A 149 -9.89 14.81 -1.38
N GLY A 150 -10.08 14.85 -2.71
CA GLY A 150 -9.73 13.73 -3.57
C GLY A 150 -8.25 13.35 -3.49
N ARG A 151 -7.35 14.33 -3.46
CA ARG A 151 -5.91 14.07 -3.34
C ARG A 151 -5.52 13.62 -1.93
N ALA A 152 -6.14 14.19 -0.89
CA ALA A 152 -5.96 13.71 0.48
C ALA A 152 -6.38 12.24 0.64
N ARG A 153 -7.53 11.85 0.05
CA ARG A 153 -8.01 10.46 0.03
C ARG A 153 -7.09 9.51 -0.74
N VAL A 154 -6.49 9.96 -1.85
CA VAL A 154 -5.45 9.16 -2.56
C VAL A 154 -4.30 8.82 -1.62
N TRP A 155 -3.75 9.82 -0.93
CA TRP A 155 -2.62 9.63 -0.01
C TRP A 155 -2.98 8.76 1.19
N ARG A 156 -4.15 8.99 1.79
CA ARG A 156 -4.65 8.18 2.91
C ARG A 156 -4.74 6.70 2.53
N LEU A 157 -5.40 6.39 1.41
CA LEU A 157 -5.51 5.01 0.92
C LEU A 157 -4.14 4.41 0.57
N TYR A 158 -3.28 5.16 -0.10
CA TYR A 158 -1.94 4.69 -0.50
C TYR A 158 -1.07 4.33 0.71
N ILE A 159 -0.98 5.21 1.72
CA ILE A 159 -0.13 4.99 2.90
C ILE A 159 -0.63 3.79 3.69
N THR A 160 -1.94 3.70 3.94
CA THR A 160 -2.56 2.59 4.67
C THR A 160 -2.37 1.26 3.95
N ALA A 161 -2.67 1.19 2.65
CA ALA A 161 -2.49 -0.04 1.86
C ALA A 161 -1.02 -0.47 1.76
N SER A 162 -0.09 0.49 1.68
CA SER A 162 1.35 0.22 1.68
C SER A 162 1.80 -0.37 3.00
N ALA A 163 1.36 0.19 4.14
CA ALA A 163 1.70 -0.32 5.46
C ALA A 163 1.30 -1.80 5.61
N LEU A 164 0.06 -2.13 5.25
CA LEU A 164 -0.44 -3.51 5.27
C LEU A 164 0.34 -4.43 4.32
N SER A 165 0.72 -3.94 3.13
CA SER A 165 1.50 -4.72 2.17
C SER A 165 2.90 -5.06 2.69
N PHE A 166 3.55 -4.13 3.42
CA PHE A 166 4.81 -4.41 4.10
C PHE A 166 4.63 -5.40 5.26
N GLU A 167 3.57 -5.26 6.07
CA GLU A 167 3.27 -6.15 7.21
C GLU A 167 3.06 -7.60 6.76
N GLN A 168 2.29 -7.78 5.70
CA GLN A 168 1.98 -9.09 5.11
C GLN A 168 3.14 -9.71 4.32
N GLY A 169 4.22 -8.96 4.07
CA GLY A 169 5.38 -9.49 3.36
C GLY A 169 5.27 -9.47 1.84
N ASN A 170 4.30 -8.75 1.29
CA ASN A 170 4.10 -8.68 -0.17
C ASN A 170 5.14 -7.80 -0.85
N ILE A 171 5.62 -6.76 -0.16
CA ILE A 171 6.67 -5.85 -0.61
C ILE A 171 7.79 -5.77 0.42
N GLY A 172 9.00 -5.46 -0.05
CA GLY A 172 10.22 -5.38 0.75
C GLY A 172 10.91 -4.03 0.62
N LEU A 173 11.76 -3.70 1.59
CA LEU A 173 12.66 -2.56 1.54
C LEU A 173 14.06 -3.06 1.85
N HIS A 174 15.01 -2.76 0.98
CA HIS A 174 16.38 -3.27 1.05
C HIS A 174 17.37 -2.11 1.01
N GLN A 175 18.37 -2.16 1.90
CA GLN A 175 19.55 -1.31 1.83
C GLN A 175 20.72 -2.17 1.34
N VAL A 176 21.18 -1.89 0.12
CA VAL A 176 22.30 -2.61 -0.50
C VAL A 176 23.58 -1.79 -0.38
N LEU A 177 24.61 -2.38 0.20
CA LEU A 177 25.96 -1.82 0.22
C LEU A 177 26.78 -2.51 -0.88
N ALA A 178 27.28 -1.73 -1.83
CA ALA A 178 28.12 -2.23 -2.90
C ALA A 178 29.32 -1.31 -3.11
N VAL A 179 30.46 -1.89 -3.49
CA VAL A 179 31.72 -1.17 -3.72
C VAL A 179 32.29 -1.57 -5.07
N ARG A 180 33.05 -0.70 -5.71
CA ARG A 180 33.82 -1.05 -6.89
C ARG A 180 35.26 -1.34 -6.43
N PRO A 181 35.73 -2.60 -6.46
CA PRO A 181 37.10 -2.90 -6.08
C PRO A 181 38.10 -2.14 -6.95
N GLY A 182 39.26 -1.82 -6.36
CA GLY A 182 40.41 -1.29 -7.10
C GLY A 182 40.96 -2.32 -8.09
N LEU A 183 41.87 -1.86 -8.97
CA LEU A 183 42.56 -2.76 -9.92
C LEU A 183 43.40 -3.84 -9.24
N ASP A 184 43.79 -3.59 -7.99
CA ASP A 184 44.50 -4.50 -7.11
C ASP A 184 43.56 -5.45 -6.33
N GLY A 185 42.24 -5.35 -6.56
CA GLY A 185 41.21 -6.16 -5.93
C GLY A 185 40.79 -5.68 -4.52
N HIS A 186 41.37 -4.60 -3.99
CA HIS A 186 40.99 -4.11 -2.66
C HIS A 186 39.65 -3.37 -2.71
N SER A 187 38.74 -3.71 -1.79
CA SER A 187 37.44 -3.05 -1.64
C SER A 187 37.51 -1.75 -0.84
N GLY A 188 38.59 -1.55 -0.05
CA GLY A 188 38.72 -0.44 0.89
C GLY A 188 37.83 -0.57 2.14
N MET A 189 37.09 -1.67 2.27
CA MET A 189 36.20 -1.94 3.40
C MET A 189 36.91 -2.80 4.45
N PRO A 190 36.59 -2.65 5.75
CA PRO A 190 37.00 -3.62 6.77
C PRO A 190 36.55 -5.05 6.41
N PRO A 191 37.15 -6.10 7.00
CA PRO A 191 36.81 -7.47 6.66
C PRO A 191 35.48 -7.93 7.25
N MET A 192 35.07 -7.40 8.41
CA MET A 192 33.84 -7.80 9.10
C MET A 192 32.82 -6.66 9.15
N ARG A 193 31.53 -7.01 9.05
CA ARG A 193 30.42 -6.05 9.12
C ARG A 193 30.43 -5.18 10.37
N GLN A 194 30.84 -5.76 11.49
CA GLN A 194 30.91 -5.12 12.80
C GLN A 194 31.84 -3.90 12.78
N ASP A 195 32.95 -4.01 12.05
CA ASP A 195 34.01 -3.01 12.03
C ASP A 195 33.60 -1.72 11.32
N TRP A 196 32.73 -1.80 10.31
CA TRP A 196 32.21 -0.61 9.61
C TRP A 196 30.88 -0.10 10.16
N LEU A 197 30.16 -0.89 10.96
CA LEU A 197 28.98 -0.41 11.70
C LEU A 197 29.37 0.30 13.02
N GLY A 198 30.61 0.18 13.46
CA GLY A 198 31.08 0.78 14.71
C GLY A 198 30.46 0.14 15.96
N VAL A 199 29.91 -1.06 15.84
CA VAL A 199 29.33 -1.83 16.96
C VAL A 199 30.38 -2.84 17.41
N ARG A 200 30.92 -2.64 18.62
CA ARG A 200 31.81 -3.59 19.30
C ARG A 200 31.04 -4.41 20.33
#